data_AF-A0A941UTL0-F1
#
_entry.id   AF-A0A941UTL0-F1
#
_cell.length_a   1.000
_cell.length_b   1.000
_cell.length_c   1.000
_cell.angle_alpha   90.00
_cell.angle_beta   90.00
_cell.angle_gamma   90.00
#
_symmetry.space_group_name_H-M   'P 1'
#
loop_
_entity.id
_entity.type
_entity.pdbx_description
1 polymer ?
#
loop_
_entity_poly.entity_id
_entity_poly.type
_entity_poly.pdbx_seq_one_letter_code
_entity_poly.pdbx_strand_id
1 'polypeptide(L)' 'ADAPWTVIKSDCKKRARLNAMRYILHKLPYANKDLEGIGPIDPLLVGRANVVYERGEKQLNTPLL' A
#
# COMPACT_ATOMS: atom_id res chain seq x y z
N ALA A 1 -12.29 13.69 2.45
CA ALA A 1 -12.10 12.24 2.70
C ALA A 1 -10.75 12.08 3.39
N ASP A 2 -10.77 12.05 4.71
CA ASP A 2 -9.59 12.30 5.55
C ASP A 2 -8.81 11.02 5.91
N ALA A 3 -9.26 9.86 5.42
CA ALA A 3 -8.64 8.54 5.65
C ALA A 3 -8.46 7.76 4.32
N PRO A 4 -7.27 7.81 3.70
CA PRO A 4 -7.02 7.12 2.44
C PRO A 4 -6.78 5.61 2.62
N TRP A 5 -7.36 4.80 1.74
CA TRP A 5 -7.15 3.35 1.72
C TRP A 5 -5.84 2.96 1.02
N THR A 6 -5.09 2.06 1.67
CA THR A 6 -3.85 1.46 1.13
C THR A 6 -4.08 -0.04 0.90
N VAL A 7 -3.78 -0.52 -0.30
CA VAL A 7 -3.98 -1.90 -0.74
C VAL A 7 -2.64 -2.64 -0.74
N ILE A 8 -2.65 -3.88 -0.23
CA ILE A 8 -1.45 -4.73 -0.17
C ILE A 8 -1.78 -6.11 -0.74
N LYS A 9 -1.09 -6.51 -1.82
CA LYS A 9 -1.24 -7.84 -2.43
C LYS A 9 -0.69 -8.93 -1.50
N SER A 10 -1.48 -9.97 -1.25
CA SER A 10 -1.23 -10.90 -0.13
C SER A 10 -0.81 -12.33 -0.53
N ASP A 11 -0.65 -12.62 -1.83
CA ASP A 11 -0.24 -13.94 -2.35
C ASP A 11 1.02 -14.46 -1.65
N CYS A 12 2.01 -13.59 -1.47
CA CYS A 12 3.17 -13.88 -0.62
C CYS A 12 2.98 -13.30 0.79
N LYS A 13 2.31 -14.05 1.67
CA LYS A 13 1.94 -13.62 3.03
C LYS A 13 3.12 -13.06 3.85
N LYS A 14 4.31 -13.65 3.75
CA LYS A 14 5.52 -13.16 4.46
C LYS A 14 5.94 -11.77 3.96
N ARG A 15 6.00 -11.57 2.64
CA ARG A 15 6.32 -10.26 2.05
C ARG A 15 5.24 -9.23 2.32
N ALA A 16 3.97 -9.62 2.31
CA ALA A 16 2.85 -8.71 2.57
C ALA A 16 2.92 -8.11 3.98
N ARG A 17 3.14 -8.96 5.00
CA ARG A 17 3.27 -8.52 6.39
C ARG A 17 4.44 -7.56 6.60
N LEU A 18 5.61 -7.88 6.03
CA LEU A 18 6.79 -7.02 6.12
C LEU A 18 6.54 -5.66 5.47
N ASN A 19 5.96 -5.64 4.27
CA ASN A 19 5.68 -4.39 3.57
C ASN A 19 4.59 -3.55 4.26
N ALA A 20 3.60 -4.17 4.89
CA ALA A 20 2.59 -3.46 5.69
C ALA A 20 3.23 -2.73 6.88
N MET A 21 4.10 -3.42 7.64
CA MET A 21 4.86 -2.82 8.74
C MET A 21 5.75 -1.68 8.25
N ARG A 22 6.51 -1.90 7.15
CA ARG A 22 7.34 -0.86 6.54
C ARG A 22 6.53 0.38 6.16
N TYR A 23 5.34 0.19 5.59
CA TYR A 23 4.47 1.31 5.20
C TYR A 23 4.09 2.18 6.41
N ILE A 24 3.70 1.55 7.53
CA ILE A 24 3.34 2.26 8.76
C ILE A 24 4.54 3.01 9.35
N LEU A 25 5.68 2.33 9.47
CA LEU A 25 6.91 2.92 10.03
C LEU A 25 7.44 4.08 9.16
N HIS A 26 7.29 4.00 7.84
CA HIS A 26 7.65 5.11 6.94
C HIS A 26 6.73 6.33 7.12
N LYS A 27 5.44 6.11 7.38
CA LYS A 27 4.45 7.19 7.51
C LYS A 27 4.46 7.90 8.85
N LEU A 28 4.70 7.19 9.94
CA LEU A 28 4.67 7.77 11.28
C LEU A 28 6.00 8.46 11.60
N PRO A 29 5.98 9.69 12.14
CA PRO A 29 7.15 10.29 12.77
C PRO A 29 7.33 9.67 14.17
N TYR A 30 8.49 9.09 14.43
CA TYR A 30 8.85 8.54 15.73
C TYR A 30 10.34 8.75 16.02
N ALA A 31 10.72 8.78 17.30
CA ALA A 31 12.10 8.99 17.72
C ALA A 31 13.00 7.79 17.34
N ASN A 32 14.27 8.05 17.01
CA ASN A 32 15.25 7.02 16.60
C ASN A 32 14.79 6.17 15.41
N LYS A 33 14.14 6.79 14.42
CA LYS A 33 13.77 6.14 13.17
C LYS A 33 15.00 5.80 12.35
N ASP A 34 15.29 4.51 12.24
CA ASP A 34 16.33 3.96 11.38
C ASP A 34 15.74 3.51 10.03
N LEU A 35 16.01 4.28 8.97
CA LEU A 35 15.54 3.98 7.62
C LEU A 35 16.27 2.78 7.00
N GLU A 36 17.51 2.52 7.40
CA GLU A 36 18.31 1.41 6.88
C GLU A 36 17.76 0.08 7.41
N GLY A 37 17.44 0.01 8.70
CA GLY A 37 16.83 -1.17 9.32
C GLY A 37 15.41 -1.49 8.80
N ILE A 38 14.62 -0.47 8.45
CA ILE A 38 13.27 -0.67 7.88
C ILE A 38 13.37 -1.19 6.43
N GLY A 39 14.27 -0.59 5.64
CA GLY A 39 14.42 -0.88 4.22
C GLY A 39 13.30 -0.31 3.33
N PRO A 40 13.39 -0.51 2.01
CA PRO A 40 12.44 0.03 1.05
C PRO A 40 11.10 -0.74 1.06
N ILE A 41 10.03 -0.04 0.75
CA ILE A 41 8.70 -0.62 0.49
C ILE A 41 8.67 -1.11 -0.96
N ASP A 42 8.14 -2.30 -1.19
CA ASP A 42 7.93 -2.86 -2.52
C ASP A 42 6.68 -2.22 -3.18
N PRO A 43 6.83 -1.39 -4.24
CA PRO A 43 5.72 -0.70 -4.89
C PRO A 43 4.79 -1.64 -5.67
N LEU A 44 5.25 -2.86 -6.01
CA LEU A 44 4.42 -3.85 -6.70
C LEU A 44 3.45 -4.53 -5.73
N LEU A 45 3.80 -4.54 -4.44
CA LEU A 45 3.01 -5.16 -3.39
C LEU A 45 2.11 -4.16 -2.67
N VAL A 46 2.56 -2.92 -2.46
CA VAL A 46 1.83 -1.87 -1.74
C VAL A 46 1.48 -0.74 -2.70
N GLY A 47 0.20 -0.34 -2.75
CA GLY A 47 -0.22 0.83 -3.49
C GLY A 47 -1.50 1.47 -2.95
N ARG A 48 -1.89 2.61 -3.54
CA ARG A 48 -3.12 3.31 -3.15
C ARG A 48 -4.31 2.65 -3.83
N ALA A 49 -5.45 2.61 -3.13
CA ALA A 49 -6.70 2.09 -3.68
C ALA A 49 -7.12 2.79 -4.99
N ASN A 50 -6.74 4.06 -5.18
CA ASN A 50 -7.05 4.79 -6.42
C ASN A 50 -6.20 4.37 -7.64
N VAL A 51 -5.09 3.66 -7.41
CA VAL A 51 -4.07 3.31 -8.43
C VAL A 51 -3.98 1.80 -8.64
N VAL A 52 -4.26 0.99 -7.61
CA VAL A 52 -4.18 -0.47 -7.68
C VAL A 52 -5.56 -1.03 -8.03
N TYR A 53 -5.74 -1.41 -9.29
CA TYR A 53 -6.89 -2.22 -9.74
C TYR A 53 -6.48 -3.68 -9.82
N GLU A 54 -7.27 -4.57 -9.23
CA GLU A 54 -7.16 -5.98 -9.54
C GLU A 54 -7.73 -6.25 -10.94
N ARG A 55 -7.16 -7.24 -11.65
CA ARG A 55 -7.55 -7.61 -13.02
C ARG A 55 -8.97 -8.20 -13.00
N GLY A 56 -9.98 -7.32 -13.01
CA GLY A 56 -11.40 -7.66 -12.85
C GLY A 56 -12.23 -6.51 -12.28
N GLU A 57 -11.61 -5.60 -11.53
CA GLU A 57 -12.25 -4.39 -11.01
C GLU A 57 -12.16 -3.27 -12.06
N LYS A 58 -13.05 -3.28 -13.05
CA LYS A 58 -13.21 -2.12 -13.94
C LYS A 58 -13.84 -0.97 -13.16
N GLN A 59 -13.33 0.24 -13.38
CA GLN A 59 -13.96 1.50 -12.99
C GLN A 59 -15.44 1.50 -13.42
N LEU A 60 -16.38 1.43 -12.47
CA LEU A 60 -17.79 1.79 -12.68
C LEU A 60 -17.93 3.32 -12.79
N ASN A 61 -17.09 3.96 -13.59
CA ASN A 61 -17.12 5.39 -13.82
C ASN A 61 -17.11 5.70 -15.32
N THR A 62 -17.86 4.91 -16.08
CA THR A 62 -18.37 5.39 -17.38
C THR A 62 -19.65 6.15 -17.05
N PRO A 63 -19.72 7.48 -17.24
CA PRO A 63 -21.00 8.17 -17.19
C PRO A 63 -21.86 7.55 -18.29
N LEU A 64 -22.95 6.88 -17.90
CA LEU A 64 -24.01 6.54 -18.82
C LEU A 64 -24.53 7.88 -19.36
N LEU A 65 -24.46 8.04 -20.68
CA LEU A 65 -25.10 9.15 -21.39
C LEU A 65 -26.54 9.37 -20.90
#